data_AF-A0A6J1CJC1-F1
#
_entry.id   AF-A0A6J1CJC1-F1
#
_cell.length_a   1.000
_cell.length_b   1.000
_cell.length_c   1.000
_cell.angle_alpha   90.00
_cell.angle_beta   90.00
_cell.angle_gamma   90.00
#
_symmetry.space_group_name_H-M   'P 1'
#
loop_
_entity.id
_entity.type
_entity.pdbx_description
1 polymer ?
#
loop_
_entity_poly.entity_id
_entity_poly.type
_entity_poly.pdbx_seq_one_letter_code
_entity_poly.pdbx_strand_id
1 'polypeptide(L)'
;MGVRPKLSGLQKQVLSLYRGFLRAARSKSAEDRRQMESLVAAEFRRNADQIDPKNFIYIEYLLRRGNKQLDQLKSPATVRLSSMNVSNARS
;
A
#
# COMPACT_ATOMS: atom_id res chain seq x y z
N MET A 1 15.64 -25.99 10.52
CA MET A 1 14.53 -25.11 10.08
C MET A 1 14.57 -23.84 10.90
N GLY A 2 14.76 -22.67 10.29
CA GLY A 2 14.80 -21.39 11.02
C GLY A 2 13.41 -20.99 11.51
N VAL A 3 13.29 -20.68 12.81
CA VAL A 3 12.07 -20.13 13.40
C VAL A 3 11.75 -18.82 12.70
N ARG A 4 10.59 -18.75 12.02
CA ARG A 4 10.15 -17.48 11.42
C ARG A 4 9.84 -16.49 12.54
N PRO A 5 10.45 -15.30 12.56
CA PRO A 5 10.16 -14.30 13.57
C PRO A 5 8.67 -13.97 13.59
N LYS A 6 8.09 -13.88 14.79
CA LYS A 6 6.70 -13.49 14.96
C LYS A 6 6.55 -12.02 14.58
N LEU A 7 5.72 -11.74 13.57
CA LEU A 7 5.45 -10.38 13.11
C LEU A 7 4.72 -9.57 14.20
N SER A 8 5.13 -8.30 14.36
CA SER A 8 4.44 -7.34 15.23
C SER A 8 3.04 -7.03 14.71
N GLY A 9 2.19 -6.44 15.57
CA GLY A 9 0.85 -5.98 15.18
C GLY A 9 0.90 -5.01 13.99
N LEU A 10 1.83 -4.04 14.06
CA LEU A 10 2.02 -3.05 13.01
C LEU A 10 2.48 -3.69 11.69
N GLN A 11 3.44 -4.63 11.73
CA GLN A 11 3.88 -5.36 10.54
C GLN A 11 2.73 -6.15 9.91
N LYS A 12 1.86 -6.76 10.71
CA LYS A 12 0.66 -7.44 10.20
C LYS A 12 -0.31 -6.47 9.54
N GLN A 13 -0.50 -5.28 10.10
CA GLN A 13 -1.34 -4.23 9.51
C GLN A 13 -0.78 -3.76 8.16
N VAL A 14 0.53 -3.51 8.05
CA VAL A 14 1.19 -3.13 6.79
C VAL A 14 0.98 -4.20 5.72
N LEU A 15 1.21 -5.47 6.07
CA LEU A 15 0.99 -6.57 5.12
C LEU A 15 -0.49 -6.78 4.77
N SER A 16 -1.40 -6.51 5.71
CA SER A 16 -2.85 -6.56 5.46
C SER A 16 -3.25 -5.50 4.44
N LEU A 17 -2.76 -4.27 4.62
CA LEU A 17 -3.00 -3.16 3.70
C LEU A 17 -2.47 -3.46 2.30
N TYR A 18 -1.22 -3.92 2.19
CA TYR A 18 -0.62 -4.33 0.90
C TYR A 18 -1.49 -5.37 0.18
N ARG A 19 -1.88 -6.45 0.88
CA ARG A 19 -2.76 -7.48 0.32
C ARG A 19 -4.14 -6.95 -0.02
N GLY A 20 -4.63 -5.96 0.72
CA GLY A 20 -5.87 -5.26 0.45
C GLY A 20 -5.87 -4.61 -0.94
N PHE A 21 -4.81 -3.86 -1.27
CA PHE A 21 -4.64 -3.28 -2.60
C PHE A 21 -4.57 -4.33 -3.70
N LEU A 22 -3.77 -5.39 -3.52
CA LEU A 22 -3.69 -6.47 -4.51
C LEU A 22 -5.04 -7.16 -4.74
N ARG A 23 -5.84 -7.34 -3.69
CA ARG A 23 -7.20 -7.88 -3.85
C ARG A 23 -8.13 -6.92 -4.59
N ALA A 24 -8.07 -5.62 -4.28
CA ALA A 24 -8.85 -4.61 -4.98
C ALA A 24 -8.45 -4.50 -6.47
N ALA A 25 -7.19 -4.73 -6.81
CA ALA A 25 -6.73 -4.75 -8.20
C ALA A 25 -7.37 -5.88 -9.03
N ARG A 26 -7.76 -7.00 -8.40
CA ARG A 26 -8.36 -8.16 -9.09
C ARG A 26 -9.73 -7.88 -9.70
N SER A 27 -10.44 -6.85 -9.25
CA SER A 27 -11.73 -6.45 -9.83
C SER A 27 -11.58 -5.49 -11.03
N LYS A 28 -10.35 -5.12 -11.40
CA LYS A 28 -10.06 -4.25 -12.54
C LYS A 28 -9.72 -5.06 -13.80
N SER A 29 -9.59 -4.37 -14.94
CA SER A 29 -9.12 -4.99 -16.19
C SER A 29 -7.72 -5.59 -16.02
N ALA A 30 -7.31 -6.51 -16.91
CA ALA A 30 -6.00 -7.15 -16.80
C ALA A 30 -4.83 -6.15 -16.88
N GLU A 31 -5.01 -5.08 -17.67
CA GLU A 31 -4.03 -4.00 -17.81
C GLU A 31 -3.98 -3.13 -16.55
N ASP A 32 -5.13 -2.60 -16.12
CA ASP A 32 -5.22 -1.77 -14.91
C ASP A 32 -4.75 -2.51 -13.67
N ARG A 33 -5.05 -3.81 -13.58
CA ARG A 33 -4.57 -4.69 -12.50
C ARG A 33 -3.06 -4.70 -12.45
N ARG A 34 -2.39 -4.99 -13.58
CA ARG A 34 -0.92 -5.04 -13.64
C ARG A 34 -0.28 -3.69 -13.28
N GLN A 35 -0.85 -2.60 -13.79
CA GLN A 35 -0.37 -1.26 -13.46
C GLN A 35 -0.53 -0.97 -11.97
N MET A 36 -1.70 -1.24 -11.39
CA MET A 36 -1.96 -1.03 -9.97
C MET A 36 -1.05 -1.89 -9.08
N GLU A 37 -0.89 -3.18 -9.39
CA GLU A 37 0.00 -4.09 -8.65
C GLU A 37 1.45 -3.60 -8.69
N SER A 38 1.92 -3.14 -9.85
CA SER A 38 3.27 -2.58 -10.02
C SER A 38 3.46 -1.30 -9.20
N LEU A 39 2.51 -0.37 -9.25
CA LEU A 39 2.57 0.89 -8.50
C LEU A 39 2.58 0.64 -6.99
N VAL A 40 1.67 -0.20 -6.50
CA VAL A 40 1.57 -0.54 -5.08
C VAL A 40 2.84 -1.26 -4.61
N ALA A 41 3.37 -2.21 -5.39
CA ALA A 41 4.61 -2.89 -5.05
C ALA A 41 5.81 -1.93 -4.99
N ALA A 42 5.91 -1.00 -5.93
CA ALA A 42 6.97 0.01 -5.95
C ALA A 42 6.88 0.95 -4.74
N GLU A 43 5.69 1.43 -4.39
CA GLU A 43 5.48 2.33 -3.26
C GLU A 43 5.80 1.66 -1.92
N PHE A 44 5.30 0.43 -1.69
CA PHE A 44 5.58 -0.31 -0.46
C PHE A 44 7.06 -0.63 -0.30
N ARG A 45 7.75 -0.98 -1.40
CA ARG A 45 9.20 -1.24 -1.39
C ARG A 45 9.97 0.04 -1.06
N ARG A 46 9.67 1.14 -1.76
CA ARG A 46 10.28 2.44 -1.49
C ARG A 46 10.10 2.86 -0.04
N ASN A 47 8.91 2.71 0.52
CA ASN A 47 8.65 3.04 1.92
C ASN A 47 9.42 2.13 2.88
N ALA A 48 9.55 0.84 2.56
CA ALA A 48 10.35 -0.08 3.37
C ALA A 48 11.86 0.27 3.36
N ASP A 49 12.36 0.83 2.26
CA ASP A 49 13.77 1.26 2.14
C ASP A 49 14.03 2.63 2.77
N GLN A 50 13.06 3.55 2.73
CA GLN A 50 13.25 4.95 3.13
C GLN A 50 12.79 5.29 4.55
N ILE A 51 11.93 4.48 5.15
CA ILE A 51 11.34 4.78 6.46
C ILE A 51 12.03 3.97 7.54
N ASP A 52 12.51 4.65 8.58
CA ASP A 52 13.01 3.98 9.78
C ASP A 52 11.90 3.08 10.38
N PRO A 53 12.14 1.76 10.54
CA PRO A 53 11.18 0.85 11.16
C PRO A 53 10.72 1.25 12.58
N LYS A 54 11.46 2.13 13.27
CA LYS A 54 11.13 2.67 14.59
C LYS A 54 10.27 3.94 14.53
N ASN A 55 10.05 4.52 13.35
CA ASN A 55 9.17 5.67 13.19
C ASN A 55 7.69 5.24 13.16
N PHE A 56 7.22 4.73 14.29
CA PHE A 56 5.88 4.15 14.43
C PHE A 56 4.78 5.16 14.08
N ILE A 57 4.94 6.43 14.49
CA ILE A 57 3.97 7.50 14.22
C ILE A 57 3.78 7.70 12.71
N TYR A 58 4.88 7.76 11.95
CA TYR A 58 4.81 7.94 10.51
C TYR A 58 4.25 6.70 9.79
N ILE A 59 4.64 5.50 10.23
CA ILE A 59 4.10 4.24 9.68
C ILE A 59 2.58 4.17 9.91
N GLU A 60 2.11 4.54 11.09
CA GLU A 60 0.67 4.61 11.39
C GLU A 60 -0.06 5.65 10.54
N TYR A 61 0.56 6.81 10.33
CA TYR A 61 0.00 7.82 9.43
C TYR A 61 -0.18 7.26 8.01
N LEU A 62 0.85 6.59 7.47
CA LEU A 62 0.77 5.95 6.16
C LEU A 62 -0.26 4.82 6.11
N LEU A 63 -0.39 4.04 7.19
CA LEU A 63 -1.45 3.03 7.30
C LEU A 63 -2.84 3.66 7.23
N ARG A 64 -3.09 4.74 7.99
CA ARG A 64 -4.38 5.45 7.94
C ARG A 64 -4.66 6.01 6.55
N ARG A 65 -3.66 6.66 5.93
CA ARG A 65 -3.77 7.21 4.57
C ARG A 65 -4.04 6.13 3.53
N GLY A 66 -3.27 5.04 3.57
CA GLY A 66 -3.41 3.94 2.62
C GLY A 66 -4.73 3.19 2.75
N ASN A 67 -5.25 2.99 3.98
CA ASN A 67 -6.59 2.41 4.16
C ASN A 67 -7.68 3.29 3.53
N LYS A 68 -7.59 4.62 3.69
CA LYS A 68 -8.52 5.56 3.02
C LYS A 68 -8.45 5.44 1.50
N GLN A 69 -7.25 5.32 0.92
CA GLN A 69 -7.07 5.10 -0.52
C GLN A 69 -7.63 3.75 -0.98
N LEU A 70 -7.41 2.69 -0.20
CA LEU A 70 -7.94 1.36 -0.49
C LEU A 70 -9.48 1.36 -0.49
N ASP A 71 -10.10 2.05 0.46
CA ASP A 71 -11.56 2.14 0.53
C ASP A 71 -12.15 2.95 -0.64
N GLN A 72 -11.45 4.00 -1.09
CA GLN A 72 -11.79 4.73 -2.31
C GLN A 72 -11.72 3.83 -3.56
N LEU A 73 -10.69 2.99 -3.68
CA LEU A 73 -10.54 2.08 -4.82
C LEU A 73 -11.63 1.00 -4.91
N LYS A 74 -12.17 0.59 -3.74
CA LYS A 74 -13.29 -0.35 -3.65
C LYS A 74 -14.63 0.30 -3.98
N SER A 75 -14.73 1.63 -3.85
CA SER A 75 -15.95 2.35 -4.20
C SER A 75 -16.17 2.33 -5.72
N PRO A 76 -17.37 1.95 -6.21
CA PRO A 76 -17.66 1.87 -7.65
C PRO A 76 -17.59 3.23 -8.36
N ALA A 77 -17.63 4.35 -7.62
CA ALA A 77 -17.64 5.70 -8.17
C ALA A 77 -16.26 6.24 -8.59
N THR A 78 -15.15 5.59 -8.24
CA THR A 78 -13.81 6.15 -8.45
C THR A 78 -12.98 5.28 -9.41
N VAL A 79 -13.24 5.42 -10.70
CA VAL A 79 -12.53 4.69 -11.79
C VAL A 79 -11.22 5.37 -12.21
N ARG A 80 -10.89 6.56 -11.71
CA ARG A 80 -9.65 7.25 -12.12
C ARG A 80 -8.47 6.89 -11.23
N LEU A 81 -7.59 6.02 -11.73
CA LEU A 81 -6.25 5.72 -11.20
C LEU A 81 -5.36 6.98 -11.06
N SER A 82 -5.78 8.09 -11.67
CA SER A 82 -5.09 9.38 -11.77
C SER A 82 -5.04 10.19 -10.47
N SER A 83 -5.79 9.83 -9.42
CA SER A 83 -5.84 10.58 -8.15
C SER A 83 -4.83 10.12 -7.09
N MET A 84 -4.08 9.05 -7.36
CA MET A 84 -2.91 8.70 -6.57
C MET A 84 -1.78 9.68 -6.92
N ASN A 85 -1.80 10.88 -6.31
CA ASN A 85 -0.66 11.80 -6.37
C ASN A 85 0.57 11.12 -5.75
N VAL A 86 1.38 10.47 -6.61
CA VAL A 86 2.73 9.95 -6.32
C VAL A 86 3.76 11.06 -6.59
N SER A 87 3.47 12.28 -6.14
CA SER A 87 4.37 13.42 -6.32
C SER A 87 4.33 14.31 -5.08
N ASN A 88 5.22 14.04 -4.12
CA ASN A 88 6.08 15.09 -3.56
C ASN A 88 7.23 14.48 -2.75
N ALA A 89 8.39 14.32 -3.38
CA ALA A 89 9.70 14.26 -2.72
C ALA A 89 10.77 14.47 -3.80
N ARG A 90 10.76 15.67 -4.39
CA ARG A 90 11.95 16.31 -4.94
C ARG A 90 12.10 17.62 -4.21
N SER A 91 13.02 17.63 -3.25
CA SER A 91 13.92 18.71 -2.85
C SER A 91 14.94 18.12 -1.90
#